data_AF-A0A6N6LQR0-F1
#
_entry.id   AF-A0A6N6LQR0-F1
#
_cell.length_a   1.000
_cell.length_b   1.000
_cell.length_c   1.000
_cell.angle_alpha   90.00
_cell.angle_beta   90.00
_cell.angle_gamma   90.00
#
_symmetry.space_group_name_H-M   'P 1'
#
loop_
_entity.id
_entity.type
_entity.pdbx_description
1 polymer ?
#
loop_
_entity_poly.entity_id
_entity_poly.type
_entity_poly.pdbx_seq_one_letter_code
_entity_poly.pdbx_strand_id
1 'polypeptide(L)'
;MIISKIVQEITNNFNILNNKAREILDILKIITDIADQTNLLALNVAIEIARAGEHGRGFSVVADEVRSLAERTQQSITQTDAIVKKLLKSIDDISTQMQENSKN
;
A
#
# COMPACT_ATOMS: atom_id res chain seq x y z
N MET A 1 -27.89 -1.86 29.48
CA MET A 1 -26.85 -0.86 29.83
C MET A 1 -25.43 -1.38 29.60
N ILE A 2 -25.06 -2.57 30.09
CA ILE A 2 -23.71 -3.15 29.87
C ILE A 2 -23.44 -3.48 28.38
N ILE A 3 -24.40 -4.14 27.69
CA ILE A 3 -24.27 -4.49 26.27
C ILE A 3 -24.05 -3.25 25.40
N SER A 4 -24.84 -2.19 25.62
CA SER A 4 -24.69 -0.91 24.90
C SER A 4 -23.30 -0.28 25.12
N LYS A 5 -22.75 -0.36 26.33
CA LYS A 5 -21.40 0.14 26.62
C LYS A 5 -20.31 -0.65 25.88
N ILE A 6 -20.42 -1.98 25.86
CA ILE A 6 -19.49 -2.87 25.14
C ILE A 6 -19.55 -2.62 23.63
N VAL A 7 -20.76 -2.53 23.06
CA VAL A 7 -20.95 -2.22 21.63
C VAL A 7 -20.34 -0.87 21.27
N GLN A 8 -20.49 0.14 22.14
CA GLN A 8 -19.94 1.47 21.92
C GLN A 8 -18.40 1.49 22.00
N GLU A 9 -17.81 0.75 22.93
CA GLU A 9 -16.35 0.60 23.03
C GLU A 9 -15.76 -0.11 21.81
N ILE A 10 -16.37 -1.20 21.36
CA ILE A 10 -15.93 -1.91 20.16
C ILE A 10 -16.07 -1.03 18.90
N THR A 11 -17.16 -0.28 18.78
CA THR A 11 -17.35 0.70 17.68
C THR A 11 -16.24 1.74 17.68
N ASN A 12 -15.84 2.24 18.86
CA ASN A 12 -14.72 3.17 18.97
C ASN A 12 -13.39 2.54 18.52
N ASN A 13 -13.12 1.30 18.93
CA ASN A 13 -11.92 0.57 18.50
C ASN A 13 -11.89 0.34 16.98
N PHE A 14 -13.04 0.05 16.37
CA PHE A 14 -13.15 -0.06 14.92
C PHE A 14 -12.92 1.27 14.21
N ASN A 15 -13.41 2.39 14.74
CA ASN A 15 -13.11 3.71 14.19
C ASN A 15 -11.61 4.01 14.23
N ILE A 16 -10.94 3.69 15.33
CA ILE A 16 -9.48 3.82 15.45
C ILE A 16 -8.78 2.95 14.40
N LEU A 17 -9.22 1.71 14.22
CA LEU A 17 -8.62 0.79 13.24
C LEU A 17 -8.86 1.27 11.79
N ASN A 18 -10.04 1.83 11.49
CA ASN A 18 -10.35 2.42 10.19
C ASN A 18 -9.41 3.60 9.89
N ASN A 19 -9.18 4.48 10.87
CA ASN A 19 -8.24 5.60 10.72
C ASN A 19 -6.81 5.11 10.47
N LYS A 20 -6.33 4.11 11.24
CA LYS A 20 -5.01 3.51 11.02
C LYS A 20 -4.87 2.86 9.64
N ALA A 21 -5.91 2.18 9.17
CA ALA A 21 -5.90 1.60 7.83
C ALA A 21 -5.85 2.69 6.73
N ARG A 22 -6.51 3.84 6.93
CA ARG A 22 -6.39 5.00 6.02
C ARG A 22 -4.99 5.60 6.03
N GLU A 23 -4.36 5.74 7.19
CA GLU A 23 -2.97 6.19 7.29
C GLU A 23 -2.03 5.25 6.52
N ILE A 24 -2.24 3.93 6.60
CA ILE A 24 -1.48 2.96 5.80
C ILE A 24 -1.69 3.20 4.30
N LEU A 25 -2.94 3.43 3.84
CA LEU A 25 -3.22 3.73 2.44
C LEU A 25 -2.49 4.99 1.96
N ASP A 26 -2.40 6.03 2.80
CA ASP A 26 -1.68 7.25 2.45
C ASP A 26 -0.16 7.03 2.37
N ILE A 27 0.40 6.22 3.26
CA ILE A 27 1.81 5.79 3.17
C ILE A 27 2.05 5.00 1.88
N LEU A 28 1.15 4.09 1.51
CA LEU A 28 1.28 3.30 0.28
C LEU A 28 1.28 4.19 -0.99
N LYS A 29 0.54 5.31 -1.00
CA LYS A 29 0.60 6.29 -2.10
C LYS A 29 2.00 6.89 -2.22
N ILE A 30 2.59 7.34 -1.11
CA ILE A 30 3.94 7.90 -1.09
C ILE A 30 4.97 6.88 -1.60
N ILE A 31 4.85 5.61 -1.18
CA ILE A 31 5.76 4.55 -1.64
C ILE A 31 5.54 4.27 -3.14
N THR A 32 4.31 4.39 -3.64
CA THR A 32 4.00 4.26 -5.08
C THR A 32 4.73 5.32 -5.87
N ASP A 33 4.65 6.59 -5.43
CA ASP A 33 5.33 7.70 -6.07
C ASP A 33 6.86 7.52 -6.08
N ILE A 34 7.42 6.97 -4.99
CA ILE A 34 8.86 6.64 -4.90
C ILE A 34 9.23 5.53 -5.89
N ALA A 35 8.41 4.47 -5.98
CA ALA A 35 8.65 3.37 -6.91
C ALA A 35 8.60 3.85 -8.37
N ASP A 36 7.63 4.71 -8.71
CA ASP A 36 7.52 5.32 -10.04
C ASP A 36 8.73 6.19 -10.38
N GLN A 37 9.17 7.04 -9.44
CA GLN A 37 10.37 7.86 -9.60
C GLN A 37 11.62 6.99 -9.77
N THR A 38 11.73 5.91 -8.99
CA THR A 38 12.86 4.96 -9.09
C THR A 38 12.87 4.26 -10.44
N ASN A 39 11.70 3.87 -10.95
CA ASN A 39 11.54 3.28 -12.28
C ASN A 39 11.94 4.27 -13.39
N LEU A 40 11.52 5.53 -13.30
CA LEU A 40 11.90 6.58 -14.25
C LEU A 40 13.40 6.89 -14.20
N LEU A 41 14.01 6.90 -13.00
CA LEU A 41 15.45 7.07 -12.85
C LEU A 41 16.21 5.91 -13.52
N ALA A 42 15.78 4.67 -13.30
CA ALA A 42 16.37 3.50 -13.95
C ALA A 42 16.27 3.58 -15.48
N LEU A 43 15.13 4.02 -16.01
CA LEU A 43 14.94 4.24 -17.44
C LEU A 43 15.90 5.30 -18.00
N ASN A 44 16.03 6.44 -17.33
CA ASN A 44 16.94 7.50 -17.76
C ASN A 44 18.40 7.04 -17.77
N VAL A 45 18.80 6.25 -16.76
CA VAL A 45 20.14 5.65 -16.70
C VAL A 45 20.34 4.66 -17.86
N ALA A 46 19.36 3.81 -18.16
CA ALA A 46 19.42 2.88 -19.29
C ALA A 46 19.57 3.60 -20.65
N ILE A 47 18.89 4.74 -20.85
CA ILE A 47 19.04 5.57 -22.04
C ILE A 47 20.46 6.14 -22.15
N GLU A 48 21.01 6.67 -21.05
CA GLU A 48 22.36 7.25 -21.04
C GLU A 48 23.43 6.19 -21.30
N ILE A 49 23.22 4.96 -20.80
CA ILE A 49 24.09 3.81 -21.07
C ILE A 49 24.06 3.42 -22.55
N ALA A 50 22.88 3.38 -23.16
CA ALA A 50 22.75 3.13 -24.60
C ALA A 50 23.50 4.20 -25.41
N ARG A 51 23.53 5.45 -24.93
CA ARG A 51 24.27 6.56 -25.53
C ARG A 51 25.79 6.43 -25.33
N ALA A 52 26.24 5.92 -24.19
CA ALA A 52 27.65 5.73 -23.86
C ALA A 52 28.33 4.53 -24.57
N GLY A 53 27.56 3.65 -25.21
CA GLY A 53 28.08 2.51 -25.98
C GLY A 53 28.83 1.49 -25.11
N GLU A 54 30.05 1.12 -25.52
CA GLU A 54 30.88 0.11 -24.83
C GLU A 54 31.18 0.47 -23.35
N HIS A 55 31.32 1.76 -23.04
CA HIS A 55 31.63 2.23 -21.68
C HIS A 55 30.48 2.05 -20.67
N GLY A 56 29.24 1.86 -21.15
CA GLY A 56 28.05 1.72 -20.31
C GLY A 56 27.67 0.27 -19.97
N ARG A 57 28.31 -0.74 -20.58
CA ARG A 57 27.88 -2.15 -20.46
C ARG A 57 27.79 -2.67 -19.03
N GLY A 58 28.76 -2.33 -18.17
CA GLY A 58 28.74 -2.75 -16.76
C GLY A 58 27.64 -2.09 -15.93
N PHE A 59 27.22 -0.88 -16.31
CA PHE A 59 26.15 -0.15 -15.63
C PHE A 59 24.76 -0.55 -16.13
N SER A 60 24.64 -1.18 -17.31
CA SER A 60 23.35 -1.64 -17.87
C SER A 60 22.65 -2.62 -16.94
N VAL A 61 23.41 -3.57 -16.38
CA VAL A 61 22.89 -4.59 -15.46
C VAL A 61 22.34 -3.94 -14.18
N VAL A 62 22.98 -2.86 -13.72
CA VAL A 62 22.52 -2.12 -12.53
C VAL A 62 21.20 -1.39 -12.82
N ALA A 63 21.07 -0.75 -13.98
CA ALA A 63 19.84 -0.09 -14.38
C ALA A 63 18.66 -1.07 -14.48
N ASP A 64 18.89 -2.25 -15.07
CA ASP A 64 17.87 -3.30 -15.18
C ASP A 64 17.46 -3.85 -13.81
N GLU A 65 18.41 -4.06 -12.89
CA GLU A 65 18.12 -4.53 -11.53
C GLU A 65 17.32 -3.49 -10.72
N VAL A 66 17.67 -2.21 -10.83
CA VAL A 66 16.91 -1.12 -10.17
C VAL A 66 15.48 -1.04 -10.73
N ARG A 67 15.31 -1.21 -12.05
CA ARG A 67 13.98 -1.25 -12.68
C ARG A 67 13.15 -2.42 -12.16
N SER A 68 13.74 -3.62 -12.15
CA SER A 68 13.13 -4.83 -11.60
C SER A 68 12.71 -4.66 -10.14
N LEU A 69 13.56 -4.02 -9.32
CA LEU A 69 13.24 -3.73 -7.93
C LEU A 69 12.07 -2.75 -7.78
N ALA A 70 12.01 -1.71 -8.60
CA ALA A 70 10.90 -0.76 -8.63
C ALA A 70 9.58 -1.45 -9.01
N GLU A 71 9.59 -2.28 -10.07
CA GLU A 71 8.43 -3.05 -10.52
C GLU A 71 7.93 -4.02 -9.42
N ARG A 72 8.84 -4.76 -8.77
CA ARG A 72 8.51 -5.66 -7.65
C ARG A 72 7.96 -4.91 -6.43
N THR A 73 8.48 -3.71 -6.17
CA THR A 73 7.97 -2.84 -5.09
C THR A 73 6.52 -2.46 -5.38
N GLN A 74 6.22 -2.09 -6.62
CA GLN A 74 4.87 -1.68 -7.03
C GLN A 74 3.85 -2.83 -6.97
N GLN A 75 4.28 -4.05 -7.34
CA GLN A 75 3.47 -5.26 -7.13
C GLN A 75 3.15 -5.49 -5.64
N SER A 76 4.15 -5.33 -4.77
CA SER A 76 3.99 -5.52 -3.32
C SER A 76 3.05 -4.48 -2.69
N ILE A 77 3.12 -3.24 -3.16
CA ILE A 77 2.19 -2.17 -2.79
C ILE A 77 0.76 -2.55 -3.19
N THR A 78 0.55 -3.02 -4.42
CA THR A 78 -0.78 -3.42 -4.91
C THR A 78 -1.38 -4.54 -4.07
N GLN A 79 -0.57 -5.53 -3.69
CA GLN A 79 -1.00 -6.62 -2.81
C GLN A 79 -1.36 -6.11 -1.41
N THR A 80 -0.57 -5.17 -0.86
CA THR A 80 -0.80 -4.60 0.47
C THR A 80 -2.06 -3.72 0.47
N ASP A 81 -2.27 -2.90 -0.55
CA ASP A 81 -3.49 -2.11 -0.73
C ASP A 81 -4.74 -3.01 -0.75
N ALA A 82 -4.69 -4.14 -1.48
CA ALA A 82 -5.77 -5.11 -1.49
C ALA A 82 -6.06 -5.73 -0.10
N ILE A 83 -5.01 -6.02 0.68
CA ILE A 83 -5.15 -6.53 2.05
C ILE A 83 -5.78 -5.47 2.96
N VAL A 84 -5.34 -4.22 2.88
CA VAL A 84 -5.87 -3.12 3.69
C VAL A 84 -7.33 -2.83 3.35
N LYS A 85 -7.70 -2.86 2.07
CA LYS A 85 -9.10 -2.73 1.63
C LYS A 85 -9.99 -3.86 2.14
N LYS A 86 -9.50 -5.10 2.13
CA LYS A 86 -10.21 -6.24 2.73
C LYS A 86 -10.40 -6.06 4.23
N LEU A 87 -9.37 -5.58 4.93
CA LEU A 87 -9.44 -5.30 6.37
C LEU A 87 -10.48 -4.21 6.68
N LEU A 88 -10.51 -3.12 5.90
CA LEU A 88 -11.53 -2.07 6.03
C LEU A 88 -12.94 -2.61 5.82
N LYS A 89 -13.14 -3.47 4.81
CA LYS A 89 -14.43 -4.12 4.57
C LYS A 89 -14.86 -5.01 5.74
N SER A 90 -13.96 -5.85 6.26
CA SER A 90 -14.28 -6.70 7.42
C SER A 90 -14.67 -5.89 8.66
N ILE A 91 -14.04 -4.74 8.88
CA ILE A 91 -14.40 -3.84 9.98
C ILE A 91 -15.83 -3.28 9.80
N ASP A 92 -16.16 -2.86 8.59
CA ASP A 92 -17.48 -2.31 8.25
C ASP A 92 -18.59 -3.38 8.38
N ASP A 93 -18.33 -4.59 7.88
CA ASP A 93 -19.24 -5.74 8.00
C ASP A 93 -19.51 -6.08 9.49
N ILE A 94 -18.46 -6.13 10.33
CA ILE A 94 -18.62 -6.40 11.76
C ILE A 94 -19.34 -5.25 12.46
N SER A 95 -19.03 -3.99 12.11
CA SER A 95 -19.71 -2.83 12.69
C SER A 95 -21.21 -2.86 12.40
N THR A 96 -21.58 -3.21 11.17
CA THR A 96 -22.98 -3.35 10.75
C THR A 96 -23.69 -4.47 11.52
N GLN A 97 -23.09 -5.67 11.59
CA GLN A 97 -23.65 -6.80 12.34
C GLN A 97 -23.85 -6.48 13.83
N MET A 98 -22.92 -5.73 14.43
CA MET A 98 -23.05 -5.31 15.83
C MET A 98 -24.18 -4.31 16.06
N GLN A 99 -24.42 -3.40 15.11
CA GLN A 99 -25.54 -2.47 15.20
C GLN A 99 -26.89 -3.18 15.05
N GLU A 100 -26.98 -4.20 14.18
CA GLU A 100 -28.18 -5.03 14.03
C GLU A 100 -28.44 -5.85 15.30
N ASN A 101 -27.43 -6.52 15.85
CA ASN A 101 -27.54 -7.32 17.07
C ASN A 101 -27.86 -6.48 18.32
N SER A 102 -27.52 -5.19 18.33
CA SER A 102 -27.88 -4.29 19.43
C SER A 102 -29.32 -3.76 19.35
N LYS A 103 -29.99 -3.90 18.20
CA LYS A 103 -31.39 -3.46 17.98
C LYS A 103 -32.41 -4.58 18.22
N ASN A 104 -31.98 -5.83 18.11
CA ASN A 104 -32.75 -7.03 18.48
C ASN A 104 -32.62 -7.33 19.98
#